data_AF-A0A2H0YSP6-F1
#
_entry.id   AF-A0A2H0YSP6-F1
#
_cell.length_a   1.000
_cell.length_b   1.000
_cell.length_c   1.000
_cell.angle_alpha   90.00
_cell.angle_beta   90.00
_cell.angle_gamma   90.00
#
_symmetry.space_group_name_H-M   'P 1'
#
loop_
_entity.id
_entity.type
_entity.pdbx_description
1 polymer ?
#
loop_
_entity_poly.entity_id
_entity_poly.type
_entity_poly.pdbx_seq_one_letter_code
_entity_poly.pdbx_strand_id
1 'polypeptide(L)' 'MLNYSKKGVNDYIGGNALMEMGFAYVNNKKIFLLNDIPGMQYTDEIRAMHPIVLHGDLANMGV' A
#
# COMPACT_ATOMS: atom_id res chain seq x y z
N MET A 1 -1.17 5.30 0.51
CA MET A 1 0.11 5.11 1.21
C MET A 1 1.24 5.64 0.34
N LEU A 2 2.13 6.46 0.90
CA LEU A 2 3.35 6.92 0.24
C LEU A 2 4.49 5.97 0.62
N ASN A 3 4.46 4.77 0.04
CA ASN A 3 5.37 3.67 0.37
C ASN A 3 6.74 3.87 -0.31
N TYR A 4 7.52 4.84 0.17
CA TYR A 4 8.91 5.02 -0.25
C TYR A 4 9.82 3.93 0.32
N SER A 5 10.92 3.62 -0.37
CA SER A 5 11.95 2.72 0.13
C SER A 5 12.44 3.15 1.51
N LYS A 6 12.51 2.20 2.45
CA LYS A 6 12.93 2.44 3.83
C LYS A 6 13.51 1.17 4.43
N LYS A 7 14.48 1.31 5.33
CA LYS A 7 15.14 0.18 6.01
C LYS A 7 15.73 -0.87 5.04
N GLY A 8 16.20 -0.43 3.87
CA GLY A 8 16.76 -1.32 2.84
C GLY A 8 15.72 -2.15 2.08
N VAL A 9 14.42 -1.89 2.28
CA VAL A 9 13.33 -2.54 1.55
C VAL A 9 12.71 -1.54 0.57
N ASN A 10 12.58 -1.95 -0.68
CA ASN A 10 11.87 -1.17 -1.70
C ASN A 10 10.36 -1.16 -1.41
N ASP A 11 9.73 -0.03 -1.72
CA ASP A 11 8.28 0.14 -1.63
C ASP A 11 7.67 -0.13 -0.24
N TYR A 12 8.48 0.12 0.80
CA TYR A 12 8.25 -0.32 2.17
C TYR A 12 6.91 0.13 2.76
N ILE A 13 6.21 -0.83 3.36
CA ILE A 13 5.02 -0.62 4.19
C ILE A 13 5.34 -1.16 5.57
N GLY A 14 5.23 -0.33 6.61
CA GLY A 14 5.47 -0.76 7.99
C GLY A 14 4.23 -1.33 8.68
N GLY A 15 4.40 -1.94 9.85
CA GLY A 15 3.28 -2.53 10.61
C GLY A 15 2.12 -1.56 10.93
N ASN A 16 2.43 -0.30 11.31
CA ASN A 16 1.38 0.71 11.54
C ASN A 16 0.60 1.02 10.25
N ALA A 17 1.31 1.17 9.14
CA ALA A 17 0.73 1.41 7.83
C ALA A 17 -0.14 0.21 7.37
N LEU A 18 0.31 -1.03 7.62
CA LEU A 18 -0.47 -2.24 7.36
C LEU A 18 -1.79 -2.24 8.17
N MET A 19 -1.74 -1.83 9.44
CA MET A 19 -2.92 -1.73 10.28
C MET A 19 -3.91 -0.66 9.77
N GLU A 20 -3.41 0.51 9.37
CA GLU A 20 -4.22 1.56 8.74
C GLU A 20 -4.87 1.09 7.43
N MET A 21 -4.15 0.33 6.61
CA MET A 21 -4.70 -0.29 5.40
C MET A 21 -5.82 -1.28 5.75
N GLY A 22 -5.66 -2.07 6.80
CA GLY A 22 -6.71 -2.95 7.32
C GLY A 22 -7.98 -2.18 7.71
N PHE A 23 -7.82 -1.07 8.43
CA PHE A 23 -8.94 -0.19 8.77
C PHE A 23 -9.60 0.42 7.54
N ALA A 24 -8.83 0.86 6.54
CA ALA A 24 -9.36 1.37 5.29
C ALA A 24 -10.19 0.30 4.55
N TYR A 25 -9.68 -0.93 4.48
CA TYR A 25 -10.35 -2.05 3.82
C TYR A 25 -11.71 -2.37 4.45
N VAL A 26 -11.77 -2.56 5.78
CA VAL A 26 -13.03 -2.90 6.47
C VAL A 26 -14.05 -1.76 6.43
N ASN A 27 -13.61 -0.52 6.19
CA ASN A 27 -14.46 0.65 6.02
C ASN A 27 -14.79 0.97 4.55
N ASN A 28 -14.56 0.03 3.63
CA ASN A 28 -14.80 0.17 2.19
C ASN A 28 -14.11 1.42 1.58
N LYS A 29 -12.95 1.80 2.10
CA LYS A 29 -12.16 2.90 1.54
C LYS A 29 -11.25 2.36 0.44
N LYS A 30 -11.12 3.10 -0.65
CA LYS A 30 -10.09 2.82 -1.67
C LYS A 30 -8.72 2.95 -1.03
N ILE A 31 -7.85 1.98 -1.29
CA ILE A 31 -6.47 1.98 -0.83
C ILE A 31 -5.60 2.19 -2.05
N PHE A 32 -4.77 3.23 -2.02
CA PHE A 32 -3.80 3.52 -3.07
C PHE A 32 -2.40 3.28 -2.54
N LEU A 33 -1.53 2.66 -3.33
CA LEU A 33 -0.08 2.61 -3.10
C LEU A 33 0.61 3.48 -4.14
N LEU A 34 1.54 4.32 -3.70
CA LEU A 34 2.32 5.14 -4.63
C LEU A 34 3.19 4.25 -5.51
N ASN A 35 3.93 3.33 -4.90
CA ASN A 35 4.81 2.38 -5.58
C ASN A 35 4.26 0.94 -5.45
N ASP A 36 5.01 -0.03 -5.94
CA ASP A 36 4.58 -1.44 -6.02
C ASP A 36 4.33 -2.07 -4.63
N ILE A 37 3.77 -3.28 -4.61
CA ILE A 37 3.59 -4.05 -3.39
C ILE A 37 4.96 -4.59 -2.93
N PRO A 38 5.43 -4.23 -1.72
CA PRO A 38 6.76 -4.64 -1.26
C PRO A 38 6.83 -6.13 -0.93
N GLY A 39 7.99 -6.73 -1.13
CA GLY A 39 8.31 -8.05 -0.63
C GLY A 39 8.54 -8.04 0.88
N MET A 40 7.49 -8.31 1.65
CA MET A 40 7.46 -8.36 3.11
C MET A 40 6.95 -9.72 3.62
N GLN A 41 7.17 -10.04 4.89
CA GLN A 41 6.60 -11.26 5.51
C GLN A 41 5.06 -11.30 5.48
N TYR A 42 4.41 -10.15 5.25
CA TYR A 42 2.95 -9.97 5.17
C TYR A 42 2.50 -9.45 3.80
N THR A 43 3.21 -9.83 2.74
CA THR A 43 2.88 -9.38 1.36
C THR A 43 1.47 -9.80 0.96
N ASP A 44 1.05 -10.99 1.36
CA ASP A 44 -0.25 -11.54 0.95
C ASP A 44 -1.42 -10.84 1.65
N GLU A 45 -1.24 -10.36 2.88
CA GLU A 45 -2.19 -9.50 3.58
C GLU A 45 -2.34 -8.15 2.86
N ILE A 46 -1.24 -7.58 2.37
CA ILE A 46 -1.29 -6.36 1.55
C ILE A 46 -2.09 -6.60 0.27
N ARG A 47 -1.86 -7.73 -0.41
CA ARG A 47 -2.59 -8.11 -1.64
C ARG A 47 -4.06 -8.38 -1.39
N ALA A 48 -4.41 -9.02 -0.28
CA ALA A 48 -5.79 -9.36 0.08
C ALA A 48 -6.69 -8.12 0.25
N MET A 49 -6.10 -6.96 0.55
CA MET A 49 -6.82 -5.69 0.63
C MET A 49 -7.04 -5.01 -0.73
N HIS A 50 -6.57 -5.62 -1.82
CA HIS A 50 -6.71 -5.14 -3.21
C HIS A 50 -6.38 -3.65 -3.41
N PRO A 51 -5.17 -3.19 -3.05
CA PRO A 51 -4.79 -1.80 -3.28
C PRO A 51 -4.64 -1.49 -4.77
N ILE A 52 -4.90 -0.24 -5.13
CA ILE A 52 -4.61 0.32 -6.45
C ILE A 52 -3.18 0.85 -6.44
N VAL A 53 -2.30 0.25 -7.25
CA VAL A 53 -0.90 0.67 -7.40
C VAL A 53 -0.82 1.78 -8.45
N LEU A 54 -0.20 2.91 -8.10
CA LEU A 54 -0.13 4.10 -8.94
C LEU A 54 1.17 4.20 -9.76
N HIS A 55 2.17 3.38 -9.45
CA HIS A 55 3.49 3.40 -10.10
C HIS A 55 4.14 4.80 -10.16
N GLY A 56 3.98 5.57 -9.09
CA GLY A 56 4.51 6.93 -8.95
C GLY A 56 3.64 8.02 -9.57
N ASP A 57 2.59 7.68 -10.32
CA ASP A 57 1.77 8.63 -11.05
C ASP A 57 0.43 8.88 -10.35
N LEU A 58 0.34 10.04 -9.69
CA LEU A 58 -0.86 10.48 -8.96
C LEU A 58 -2.04 10.81 -9.87
N ALA A 59 -1.83 11.05 -11.17
CA ALA A 59 -2.93 11.28 -12.11
C ALA A 59 -3.85 10.05 -12.21
N ASN A 60 -3.33 8.86 -11.91
CA ASN A 60 -4.08 7.61 -11.91
C ASN A 60 -5.03 7.44 -10.69
N MET A 61 -5.12 8.41 -9.79
CA MET A 61 -6.07 8.38 -8.68
C MET A 61 -7.53 8.55 -9.12
N GLY A 62 -7.77 9.11 -10.31
CA GLY A 62 -9.12 9.24 -10.90
C GLY A 62 -10.13 9.95 -10.00
N VAL A 63 -9.65 10.95 -9.25
CA VAL A 63 -10.47 11.80 -8.35
C VAL A 63 -11.23 12.84 -9.15
#